data_AF-A0A3N5HRX4-F1
#
_entry.id   AF-A0A3N5HRX4-F1
#
_cell.length_a   1.000
_cell.length_b   1.000
_cell.length_c   1.000
_cell.angle_alpha   90.00
_cell.angle_beta   90.00
_cell.angle_gamma   90.00
#
_symmetry.space_group_name_H-M   'P 1'
#
loop_
_entity.id
_entity.type
_entity.pdbx_description
1 polymer ?
#
loop_
_entity_poly.entity_id
_entity_poly.type
_entity_poly.pdbx_seq_one_letter_code
_entity_poly.pdbx_strand_id
1 'polypeptide(L)'
;MAFNEFGHIIASQENGPLLLLHDRDNDGVADSVRLYCDAIKSCQGILPLNGEVFVTGDGPQGHGLYRLSDKDRNGTLETVRRIVQFNGQPSEHGPHGITLGPDGMIYVIVGNHSQVQGKAGAGQTLVDSYEGDLVPRYEDPGGHAMGVKAPGGTVIRTTIDGSVVEKIAGGLRNAYDLVFNTEGSLFVHDSDMESDIDTAWYRPTGLYDITEAGEYGWRSGWAQWPEYYVDRLPMLLDTGRGSPTGAVCYDHFRFPVRYHNAVFLADWSEGRILAVRLKPNGAGYTAESEVFVKGQPLNVCDLDVGPDGALYFCTGGRGTGGGVYRIQWTGAVPDRIGNLGTGVARAIRQPQISSAWGRQEVAAVKNELGNQWAELVAGVAYSNDNPSHYRTR
;
A
#
# COMPACT_ATOMS: atom_id res chain seq x y z
N MET A 1 6.63 6.25 2.83
CA MET A 1 7.50 6.94 1.86
C MET A 1 6.94 6.65 0.48
N ALA A 2 6.98 7.60 -0.46
CA ALA A 2 6.53 7.36 -1.82
C ALA A 2 7.31 8.22 -2.82
N PHE A 3 7.42 7.79 -4.07
CA PHE A 3 7.92 8.63 -5.16
C PHE A 3 6.82 9.48 -5.80
N ASN A 4 7.10 10.77 -6.03
CA ASN A 4 6.21 11.64 -6.80
C ASN A 4 6.41 11.50 -8.32
N GLU A 5 5.65 12.27 -9.10
CA GLU A 5 5.62 12.26 -10.56
C GLU A 5 6.97 12.59 -11.21
N PHE A 6 7.89 13.20 -10.45
CA PHE A 6 9.21 13.61 -10.90
C PHE A 6 10.32 12.69 -10.38
N GLY A 7 9.99 11.60 -9.68
CA GLY A 7 10.97 10.71 -9.09
C GLY A 7 11.61 11.23 -7.81
N HIS A 8 11.06 12.28 -7.18
CA HIS A 8 11.51 12.73 -5.87
C HIS A 8 10.83 11.92 -4.76
N ILE A 9 11.55 11.71 -3.66
CA ILE A 9 11.06 10.95 -2.52
C ILE A 9 10.27 11.87 -1.59
N ILE A 10 9.04 11.48 -1.25
CA ILE A 10 8.25 12.07 -0.18
C ILE A 10 8.31 11.12 1.02
N ALA A 11 8.79 11.63 2.15
CA ALA A 11 8.94 10.86 3.38
C ALA A 11 8.21 11.54 4.53
N SER A 12 7.66 10.75 5.46
CA SER A 12 7.13 11.28 6.72
C SER A 12 8.14 11.05 7.84
N GLN A 13 8.32 12.06 8.68
CA GLN A 13 9.05 11.94 9.93
C GLN A 13 8.07 11.58 11.06
N GLU A 14 8.44 10.61 11.90
CA GLU A 14 7.66 10.25 13.09
C GLU A 14 7.38 11.49 13.97
N ASN A 15 6.10 11.71 14.32
CA ASN A 15 5.62 12.91 15.03
C ASN A 15 5.97 14.27 14.37
N GLY A 16 6.46 14.23 13.14
CA GLY A 16 7.03 15.35 12.40
C GLY A 16 6.33 15.59 11.08
N PRO A 17 6.91 16.46 10.22
CA PRO A 17 6.31 16.88 8.97
C PRO A 17 6.46 15.86 7.84
N LEU A 18 5.86 16.18 6.70
CA LEU A 18 6.24 15.62 5.41
C LEU A 18 7.48 16.34 4.87
N LEU A 19 8.41 15.55 4.37
CA LEU A 19 9.68 15.96 3.81
C LEU A 19 9.74 15.59 2.33
N LEU A 20 10.40 16.44 1.54
CA LEU A 20 10.71 16.19 0.14
C LEU A 20 12.22 16.02 0.00
N LEU A 21 12.63 14.88 -0.53
CA LEU A 21 14.01 14.45 -0.68
C LEU A 21 14.38 14.45 -2.17
N HIS A 22 15.52 15.07 -2.49
CA HIS A 22 16.04 15.17 -3.84
C HIS A 22 17.43 14.56 -3.93
N ASP A 23 17.66 13.85 -5.02
CA ASP A 23 18.98 13.48 -5.52
C ASP A 23 19.38 14.56 -6.55
N ARG A 24 20.33 15.43 -6.21
CA ARG A 24 20.69 16.58 -7.06
C ARG A 24 21.81 16.25 -8.05
N ASP A 25 22.63 15.25 -7.74
CA ASP A 25 23.72 14.82 -8.61
C ASP A 25 23.38 13.58 -9.47
N ASN A 26 22.19 13.01 -9.26
CA ASN A 26 21.64 11.85 -9.96
C ASN A 26 22.46 10.56 -9.76
N ASP A 27 23.08 10.39 -8.59
CA ASP A 27 23.80 9.16 -8.23
C ASP A 27 22.88 8.06 -7.66
N GLY A 28 21.60 8.39 -7.44
CA GLY A 28 20.55 7.58 -6.85
C GLY A 28 20.49 7.66 -5.32
N VAL A 29 21.18 8.60 -4.69
CA VAL A 29 21.13 8.87 -3.25
C VAL A 29 20.57 10.28 -3.03
N ALA A 30 19.53 10.39 -2.21
CA ALA A 30 19.01 11.70 -1.87
C ALA A 30 20.01 12.49 -1.01
N ASP A 31 20.49 13.61 -1.53
CA ASP A 31 21.50 14.48 -0.90
C ASP A 31 20.91 15.80 -0.35
N SER A 32 19.62 16.05 -0.58
CA SER A 32 18.93 17.27 -0.18
C SER A 32 17.56 16.96 0.42
N VAL A 33 17.26 17.59 1.55
CA VAL A 33 15.99 17.46 2.26
C VAL A 33 15.36 18.83 2.44
N ARG A 34 14.08 18.96 2.08
CA ARG A 34 13.28 20.18 2.30
C ARG A 34 11.99 19.84 3.03
N LEU A 35 11.50 20.77 3.85
CA LEU A 35 10.16 20.71 4.39
C LEU A 35 9.12 20.79 3.26
N TYR A 36 8.21 19.83 3.20
CA TYR A 36 7.16 19.81 2.18
C TYR A 36 5.80 20.24 2.72
N CYS A 37 5.43 19.77 3.92
CA CYS A 37 4.24 20.18 4.66
C CYS A 37 4.42 19.90 6.16
N ASP A 38 4.21 20.89 7.02
CA ASP A 38 4.23 20.76 8.49
C ASP A 38 2.84 20.81 9.14
N ALA A 39 1.80 21.06 8.33
CA ALA A 39 0.42 21.15 8.79
C ALA A 39 -0.19 19.77 9.11
N ILE A 40 0.33 18.69 8.53
CA ILE A 40 -0.02 17.31 8.87
C ILE A 40 1.20 16.64 9.51
N LYS A 41 0.96 15.93 10.62
CA LYS A 41 1.98 15.17 11.34
C LYS A 41 1.66 13.68 11.32
N SER A 42 2.67 12.88 11.62
CA SER A 42 2.51 11.42 11.80
C SER A 42 1.86 10.77 10.59
N CYS A 43 2.29 11.14 9.38
CA CYS A 43 1.70 10.59 8.17
C CYS A 43 2.13 9.11 8.03
N GLN A 44 1.16 8.21 7.94
CA GLN A 44 1.43 6.77 7.81
C GLN A 44 1.33 6.34 6.34
N GLY A 45 0.28 6.75 5.64
CA GLY A 45 0.11 6.56 4.20
C GLY A 45 0.45 7.82 3.40
N ILE A 46 1.08 7.64 2.25
CA ILE A 46 1.45 8.72 1.32
C ILE A 46 1.16 8.27 -0.11
N LEU A 47 0.30 9.00 -0.82
CA LEU A 47 -0.01 8.77 -2.23
C LEU A 47 0.12 10.08 -3.02
N PRO A 48 1.19 10.25 -3.80
CA PRO A 48 1.30 11.33 -4.79
C PRO A 48 0.42 11.02 -6.00
N LEU A 49 -0.40 11.99 -6.40
CA LEU A 49 -1.35 11.83 -7.49
C LEU A 49 -1.66 13.15 -8.19
N ASN A 50 -1.22 13.25 -9.44
CA ASN A 50 -1.50 14.37 -10.35
C ASN A 50 -1.06 15.74 -9.80
N GLY A 51 0.11 15.78 -9.15
CA GLY A 51 0.68 17.00 -8.56
C GLY A 51 0.08 17.38 -7.20
N GLU A 52 -0.76 16.51 -6.63
CA GLU A 52 -1.27 16.61 -5.26
C GLU A 52 -0.74 15.43 -4.44
N VAL A 53 -0.88 15.52 -3.11
CA VAL A 53 -0.47 14.44 -2.21
C VAL A 53 -1.60 14.10 -1.27
N PHE A 54 -1.93 12.82 -1.20
CA PHE A 54 -2.91 12.26 -0.28
C PHE A 54 -2.18 11.61 0.89
N VAL A 55 -2.57 11.93 2.12
CA VAL A 55 -1.95 11.37 3.33
C VAL A 55 -2.96 10.99 4.39
N THR A 56 -2.73 9.88 5.08
CA THR A 56 -3.39 9.58 6.36
C THR A 56 -2.50 10.14 7.46
N GLY A 57 -3.05 10.92 8.38
CA GLY A 57 -2.26 11.55 9.43
C GLY A 57 -3.05 12.46 10.36
N ASP A 58 -2.34 13.17 11.23
CA ASP A 58 -2.87 14.15 12.17
C ASP A 58 -2.81 15.55 11.58
N GLY A 59 -3.98 16.10 11.22
CA GLY A 59 -4.08 17.45 10.70
C GLY A 59 -4.86 18.41 11.59
N PRO A 60 -5.10 19.66 11.13
CA PRO A 60 -5.83 20.67 11.90
C PRO A 60 -7.27 20.28 12.25
N GLN A 61 -7.84 19.31 11.53
CA GLN A 61 -9.19 18.79 11.75
C GLN A 61 -9.17 17.41 12.44
N GLY A 62 -8.07 17.05 13.10
CA GLY A 62 -7.87 15.75 13.74
C GLY A 62 -7.37 14.68 12.77
N HIS A 63 -7.56 13.41 13.12
CA HIS A 63 -7.17 12.31 12.24
C HIS A 63 -8.05 12.19 11.00
N GLY A 64 -7.42 11.92 9.86
CA GLY A 64 -8.12 11.85 8.59
C GLY A 64 -7.24 11.45 7.42
N LEU A 65 -7.90 11.19 6.29
CA LEU A 65 -7.29 11.24 4.97
C LEU A 65 -7.35 12.70 4.50
N TYR A 66 -6.20 13.26 4.18
CA TYR A 66 -6.02 14.63 3.74
C TYR A 66 -5.56 14.68 2.29
N ARG A 67 -6.11 15.63 1.54
CA ARG A 67 -5.64 16.04 0.23
C ARG A 67 -4.85 17.33 0.36
N LEU A 68 -3.62 17.30 -0.11
CA LEU A 68 -2.65 18.38 -0.01
C LEU A 68 -2.30 18.90 -1.41
N SER A 69 -2.23 20.22 -1.60
CA SER A 69 -1.84 20.81 -2.87
C SER A 69 -1.04 22.10 -2.73
N ASP A 70 -0.15 22.31 -3.71
CA ASP A 70 0.67 23.51 -3.91
C ASP A 70 -0.01 24.39 -4.97
N LYS A 71 -0.77 25.41 -4.55
CA LYS A 71 -1.52 26.26 -5.47
C LYS A 71 -0.68 27.37 -6.08
N ASP A 72 0.28 27.90 -5.33
CA ASP A 72 1.15 28.99 -5.78
C ASP A 72 2.40 28.50 -6.51
N ARG A 73 2.63 27.18 -6.53
CA ARG A 73 3.73 26.47 -7.19
C ARG A 73 5.10 26.83 -6.60
N ASN A 74 5.16 27.06 -5.29
CA ASN A 74 6.40 27.42 -4.58
C ASN A 74 7.20 26.19 -4.07
N GLY A 75 6.70 24.98 -4.30
CA GLY A 75 7.30 23.72 -3.85
C GLY A 75 6.97 23.34 -2.41
N THR A 76 5.86 23.85 -1.86
CA THR A 76 5.34 23.55 -0.52
C THR A 76 3.85 23.28 -0.63
N LEU A 77 3.30 22.38 0.19
CA LEU A 77 1.87 22.08 0.19
C LEU A 77 1.14 22.92 1.25
N GLU A 78 0.54 24.05 0.84
CA GLU A 78 -0.16 24.97 1.72
C GLU A 78 -1.68 24.72 1.79
N THR A 79 -2.28 24.12 0.77
CA THR A 79 -3.71 23.77 0.82
C THR A 79 -3.88 22.41 1.48
N VAL A 80 -4.54 22.39 2.64
CA VAL A 80 -4.80 21.17 3.43
C VAL A 80 -6.30 20.95 3.58
N ARG A 81 -6.82 19.88 2.99
CA ARG A 81 -8.25 19.53 3.10
C ARG A 81 -8.42 18.10 3.59
N ARG A 82 -9.12 17.92 4.71
CA ARG A 82 -9.60 16.59 5.13
C ARG A 82 -10.70 16.14 4.19
N ILE A 83 -10.54 14.95 3.59
CA ILE A 83 -11.52 14.37 2.67
C ILE A 83 -12.23 13.14 3.27
N VAL A 84 -11.59 12.42 4.19
CA VAL A 84 -12.22 11.35 4.98
C VAL A 84 -11.87 11.51 6.44
N GLN A 85 -12.86 11.35 7.31
CA GLN A 85 -12.68 11.36 8.76
C GLN A 85 -12.61 9.93 9.29
N PHE A 86 -11.71 9.70 10.24
CA PHE A 86 -11.62 8.45 10.98
C PHE A 86 -11.92 8.68 12.46
N ASN A 87 -12.58 7.72 13.08
CA ASN A 87 -12.74 7.59 14.52
C ASN A 87 -11.76 6.56 15.06
N GLY A 88 -11.43 6.66 16.33
CA GLY A 88 -10.49 5.76 16.99
C GLY A 88 -9.39 6.52 17.67
N GLN A 89 -8.47 5.79 18.29
CA GLN A 89 -7.29 6.39 18.90
C GLN A 89 -6.23 6.64 17.83
N PRO A 90 -5.72 7.88 17.70
CA PRO A 90 -4.46 8.17 17.03
C PRO A 90 -3.34 7.27 17.54
N SER A 91 -3.04 6.19 16.83
CA SER A 91 -2.14 5.16 17.35
C SER A 91 -1.64 4.22 16.25
N GLU A 92 -0.79 3.29 16.67
CA GLU A 92 -0.23 2.18 15.88
C GLU A 92 -1.30 1.36 15.12
N HIS A 93 -2.59 1.41 15.53
CA HIS A 93 -3.71 0.66 14.93
C HIS A 93 -4.73 1.57 14.20
N GLY A 94 -4.23 2.60 13.52
CA GLY A 94 -5.00 3.63 12.84
C GLY A 94 -5.20 3.41 11.33
N PRO A 95 -5.64 4.45 10.60
CA PRO A 95 -5.58 4.46 9.13
C PRO A 95 -4.11 4.61 8.67
N HIS A 96 -3.66 3.72 7.80
CA HIS A 96 -2.26 3.64 7.37
C HIS A 96 -2.11 3.86 5.86
N GLY A 97 -1.58 2.88 5.13
CA GLY A 97 -1.26 2.93 3.71
C GLY A 97 -2.41 3.37 2.81
N ILE A 98 -2.02 3.97 1.70
CA ILE A 98 -2.92 4.49 0.67
C ILE A 98 -2.40 4.04 -0.69
N THR A 99 -3.28 3.53 -1.54
CA THR A 99 -2.93 3.21 -2.93
C THR A 99 -4.02 3.65 -3.90
N LEU A 100 -3.65 3.88 -5.16
CA LEU A 100 -4.62 4.14 -6.22
C LEU A 100 -5.03 2.80 -6.84
N GLY A 101 -6.33 2.51 -6.80
CA GLY A 101 -6.89 1.32 -7.44
C GLY A 101 -6.97 1.46 -8.96
N PRO A 102 -7.02 0.32 -9.69
CA PRO A 102 -7.20 0.31 -11.14
C PRO A 102 -8.56 0.88 -11.59
N ASP A 103 -9.52 0.97 -10.68
CA ASP A 103 -10.82 1.63 -10.86
C ASP A 103 -10.77 3.16 -10.74
N GLY A 104 -9.61 3.74 -10.43
CA GLY A 104 -9.40 5.18 -10.23
C GLY A 104 -9.85 5.69 -8.85
N MET A 105 -10.19 4.80 -7.92
CA MET A 105 -10.52 5.15 -6.53
C MET A 105 -9.28 5.06 -5.64
N ILE A 106 -9.28 5.79 -4.53
CA ILE A 106 -8.22 5.75 -3.52
C ILE A 106 -8.58 4.69 -2.48
N TYR A 107 -7.73 3.70 -2.30
CA TYR A 107 -7.88 2.64 -1.31
C TYR A 107 -7.05 2.96 -0.07
N VAL A 108 -7.61 2.69 1.11
CA VAL A 108 -6.97 2.95 2.40
C VAL A 108 -7.16 1.74 3.30
N ILE A 109 -6.06 1.27 3.90
CA ILE A 109 -6.12 0.27 4.97
C ILE A 109 -6.34 0.96 6.32
N VAL A 110 -7.27 0.46 7.11
CA VAL A 110 -7.66 1.01 8.42
C VAL A 110 -7.54 -0.07 9.47
N GLY A 111 -6.65 0.10 10.44
CA GLY A 111 -6.46 -0.82 11.56
C GLY A 111 -7.69 -0.93 12.47
N ASN A 112 -7.74 -2.01 13.24
CA ASN A 112 -8.86 -2.42 14.08
C ASN A 112 -9.22 -1.45 15.21
N HIS A 113 -8.35 -0.51 15.59
CA HIS A 113 -8.70 0.53 16.57
C HIS A 113 -9.36 1.76 15.93
N SER A 114 -9.51 1.75 14.60
CA SER A 114 -10.04 2.86 13.83
C SER A 114 -11.22 2.44 12.95
N GLN A 115 -12.13 3.37 12.71
CA GLN A 115 -13.30 3.17 11.86
C GLN A 115 -13.52 4.41 11.01
N VAL A 116 -13.90 4.20 9.74
CA VAL A 116 -14.24 5.29 8.84
C VAL A 116 -15.56 5.94 9.26
N GLN A 117 -15.61 7.28 9.22
CA GLN A 117 -16.85 8.04 9.36
C GLN A 117 -17.33 8.50 7.99
N GLY A 118 -18.62 8.32 7.72
CA GLY A 118 -19.25 8.84 6.52
C GLY A 118 -20.49 8.05 6.13
N LYS A 119 -21.13 8.50 5.06
CA LYS A 119 -22.21 7.76 4.42
C LYS A 119 -21.59 6.74 3.46
N ALA A 120 -21.98 5.48 3.62
CA ALA A 120 -21.61 4.42 2.68
C ALA A 120 -22.07 4.77 1.25
N GLY A 121 -21.18 4.57 0.29
CA GLY A 121 -21.51 4.57 -1.14
C GLY A 121 -22.34 3.36 -1.56
N ALA A 122 -22.92 3.42 -2.76
CA ALA A 122 -23.74 2.33 -3.30
C ALA A 122 -22.91 1.09 -3.71
N GLY A 123 -21.60 1.26 -3.94
CA GLY A 123 -20.65 0.18 -4.22
C GLY A 123 -19.99 -0.41 -2.97
N GLN A 124 -20.50 -0.10 -1.77
CA GLN A 124 -20.04 -0.75 -0.55
C GLN A 124 -20.39 -2.24 -0.59
N THR A 125 -19.38 -3.10 -0.52
CA THR A 125 -19.56 -4.56 -0.61
C THR A 125 -19.48 -5.26 0.74
N LEU A 126 -18.76 -4.70 1.72
CA LEU A 126 -18.84 -5.14 3.10
C LEU A 126 -19.96 -4.39 3.84
N VAL A 127 -21.17 -4.94 3.78
CA VAL A 127 -22.39 -4.32 4.32
C VAL A 127 -22.77 -4.83 5.72
N ASP A 128 -22.67 -6.13 5.95
CA ASP A 128 -23.06 -6.77 7.19
C ASP A 128 -21.82 -7.35 7.88
N SER A 129 -21.71 -7.11 9.19
CA SER A 129 -20.66 -7.68 10.03
C SER A 129 -21.28 -8.52 11.12
N TYR A 130 -20.75 -9.73 11.31
CA TYR A 130 -21.22 -10.68 12.31
C TYR A 130 -20.16 -10.89 13.38
N GLU A 131 -20.49 -10.68 14.65
CA GLU A 131 -19.53 -10.90 15.74
C GLU A 131 -19.12 -12.37 15.88
N GLY A 132 -20.02 -13.32 15.64
CA GLY A 132 -19.74 -14.76 15.85
C GLY A 132 -19.95 -15.26 17.27
N ASP A 133 -20.23 -14.36 18.22
CA ASP A 133 -20.32 -14.71 19.64
C ASP A 133 -21.66 -15.38 19.99
N LEU A 134 -21.63 -16.68 20.31
CA LEU A 134 -22.76 -17.39 20.93
C LEU A 134 -22.73 -17.34 22.46
N VAL A 135 -21.57 -17.03 23.03
CA VAL A 135 -21.32 -16.91 24.47
C VAL A 135 -20.57 -15.61 24.77
N PRO A 136 -20.64 -15.08 25.99
CA PRO A 136 -19.87 -13.89 26.36
C PRO A 136 -18.39 -14.07 26.05
N ARG A 137 -17.79 -13.08 25.38
CA ARG A 137 -16.37 -13.13 25.04
C ARG A 137 -15.48 -12.79 26.24
N TYR A 138 -14.33 -13.43 26.34
CA TYR A 138 -13.21 -12.97 27.14
C TYR A 138 -12.35 -12.03 26.30
N GLU A 139 -12.31 -10.78 26.72
CA GLU A 139 -11.45 -9.77 26.12
C GLU A 139 -9.98 -10.04 26.46
N ASP A 140 -9.08 -9.39 25.71
CA ASP A 140 -7.65 -9.44 25.99
C ASP A 140 -7.34 -8.98 27.44
N PRO A 141 -6.62 -9.77 28.25
CA PRO A 141 -6.37 -9.44 29.65
C PRO A 141 -5.43 -8.23 29.83
N GLY A 142 -4.63 -7.91 28.82
CA GLY A 142 -3.79 -6.70 28.77
C GLY A 142 -4.56 -5.44 28.37
N GLY A 143 -5.84 -5.58 28.00
CA GLY A 143 -6.69 -4.48 27.58
C GLY A 143 -6.61 -4.15 26.09
N HIS A 144 -5.90 -4.94 25.29
CA HIS A 144 -5.75 -4.68 23.85
C HIS A 144 -7.09 -4.84 23.12
N ALA A 145 -7.47 -3.83 22.32
CA ALA A 145 -8.69 -3.82 21.53
C ALA A 145 -10.01 -4.12 22.29
N MET A 146 -10.05 -3.94 23.61
CA MET A 146 -11.27 -4.22 24.41
C MET A 146 -12.46 -3.40 23.88
N GLY A 147 -13.57 -4.09 23.62
CA GLY A 147 -14.81 -3.46 23.15
C GLY A 147 -14.79 -3.06 21.68
N VAL A 148 -13.71 -3.29 20.93
CA VAL A 148 -13.70 -3.14 19.47
C VAL A 148 -14.63 -4.19 18.87
N LYS A 149 -15.52 -3.74 17.99
CA LYS A 149 -16.54 -4.55 17.33
C LYS A 149 -16.14 -4.93 15.91
N ALA A 150 -16.68 -6.04 15.44
CA ALA A 150 -16.59 -6.46 14.06
C ALA A 150 -17.28 -5.43 13.13
N PRO A 151 -16.73 -5.20 11.92
CA PRO A 151 -15.44 -5.70 11.47
C PRO A 151 -14.33 -4.83 12.08
N GLY A 152 -13.37 -5.46 12.76
CA GLY A 152 -12.08 -4.79 12.99
C GLY A 152 -11.24 -4.90 11.73
N GLY A 153 -10.35 -3.93 11.52
CA GLY A 153 -9.42 -3.86 10.40
C GLY A 153 -10.14 -3.90 9.05
N THR A 154 -10.26 -2.76 8.39
CA THR A 154 -11.05 -2.65 7.16
C THR A 154 -10.23 -2.06 6.02
N VAL A 155 -10.53 -2.52 4.81
CA VAL A 155 -10.12 -1.81 3.59
C VAL A 155 -11.30 -0.99 3.12
N ILE A 156 -11.04 0.30 2.89
CA ILE A 156 -12.00 1.22 2.29
C ILE A 156 -11.50 1.70 0.93
N ARG A 157 -12.42 2.13 0.07
CA ARG A 157 -12.11 2.96 -1.09
C ARG A 157 -12.90 4.27 -1.08
N THR A 158 -12.37 5.30 -1.70
CA THR A 158 -12.99 6.61 -1.79
C THR A 158 -12.66 7.34 -3.08
N THR A 159 -13.56 8.23 -3.53
CA THR A 159 -13.25 9.15 -4.63
C THR A 159 -12.14 10.13 -4.22
N ILE A 160 -11.46 10.72 -5.20
CA ILE A 160 -10.37 11.69 -5.00
C ILE A 160 -10.79 12.90 -4.13
N ASP A 161 -12.08 13.22 -4.10
CA ASP A 161 -12.63 14.32 -3.30
C ASP A 161 -13.27 13.89 -1.97
N GLY A 162 -13.30 12.59 -1.67
CA GLY A 162 -13.93 12.04 -0.46
C GLY A 162 -15.46 11.99 -0.50
N SER A 163 -16.10 12.29 -1.63
CA SER A 163 -17.57 12.36 -1.72
C SER A 163 -18.26 11.00 -1.60
N VAL A 164 -17.57 9.93 -1.97
CA VAL A 164 -18.03 8.54 -1.79
C VAL A 164 -16.99 7.79 -0.96
N VAL A 165 -17.45 7.05 0.05
CA VAL A 165 -16.60 6.22 0.92
C VAL A 165 -17.26 4.86 1.09
N GLU A 166 -16.54 3.79 0.76
CA GLU A 166 -17.08 2.43 0.69
C GLU A 166 -16.15 1.46 1.42
N LYS A 167 -16.68 0.71 2.39
CA LYS A 167 -15.97 -0.44 2.98
C LYS A 167 -16.07 -1.64 2.04
N ILE A 168 -14.93 -2.20 1.66
CA ILE A 168 -14.91 -3.31 0.70
C ILE A 168 -14.49 -4.64 1.32
N ALA A 169 -13.74 -4.63 2.42
CA ALA A 169 -13.31 -5.84 3.10
C ALA A 169 -13.01 -5.54 4.58
N GLY A 170 -13.04 -6.57 5.43
CA GLY A 170 -12.91 -6.43 6.89
C GLY A 170 -12.39 -7.69 7.56
N GLY A 171 -12.23 -7.65 8.88
CA GLY A 171 -11.71 -8.81 9.62
C GLY A 171 -10.19 -8.89 9.69
N LEU A 172 -9.52 -7.76 9.47
CA LEU A 172 -8.08 -7.61 9.63
C LEU A 172 -7.76 -7.06 11.03
N ARG A 173 -6.50 -7.10 11.44
CA ARG A 173 -6.03 -6.51 12.68
C ARG A 173 -5.45 -5.14 12.42
N ASN A 174 -4.19 -5.08 12.02
CA ASN A 174 -3.41 -3.86 11.90
C ASN A 174 -2.38 -4.04 10.81
N ALA A 175 -2.86 -3.99 9.58
CA ALA A 175 -2.02 -3.93 8.41
C ALA A 175 -1.68 -2.48 8.10
N TYR A 176 -0.39 -2.24 7.87
CA TYR A 176 0.11 -0.90 7.61
C TYR A 176 0.02 -0.48 6.16
N ASP A 177 -0.04 -1.43 5.23
CA ASP A 177 0.00 -1.11 3.81
C ASP A 177 -0.82 -2.08 2.95
N LEU A 178 -1.11 -1.64 1.74
CA LEU A 178 -1.90 -2.36 0.75
C LEU A 178 -1.38 -2.08 -0.66
N VAL A 179 -1.28 -3.12 -1.48
CA VAL A 179 -0.69 -2.99 -2.82
C VAL A 179 -1.43 -3.81 -3.87
N PHE A 180 -1.66 -3.19 -5.03
CA PHE A 180 -2.14 -3.89 -6.21
C PHE A 180 -0.98 -4.50 -7.00
N ASN A 181 -1.19 -5.72 -7.50
CA ASN A 181 -0.36 -6.22 -8.60
C ASN A 181 -0.90 -5.76 -9.96
N THR A 182 -0.20 -6.12 -11.03
CA THR A 182 -0.58 -5.77 -12.41
C THR A 182 -1.88 -6.39 -12.89
N GLU A 183 -2.31 -7.47 -12.26
CA GLU A 183 -3.54 -8.19 -12.57
C GLU A 183 -4.76 -7.62 -11.83
N GLY A 184 -4.56 -6.64 -10.94
CA GLY A 184 -5.63 -5.98 -10.18
C GLY A 184 -6.00 -6.69 -8.87
N SER A 185 -5.23 -7.69 -8.44
CA SER A 185 -5.36 -8.29 -7.11
C SER A 185 -4.77 -7.37 -6.05
N LEU A 186 -5.46 -7.21 -4.92
CA LEU A 186 -5.06 -6.34 -3.82
C LEU A 186 -4.48 -7.18 -2.70
N PHE A 187 -3.27 -6.87 -2.23
CA PHE A 187 -2.60 -7.60 -1.16
C PHE A 187 -2.42 -6.75 0.08
N VAL A 188 -2.55 -7.38 1.24
CA VAL A 188 -2.36 -6.75 2.56
C VAL A 188 -1.54 -7.69 3.45
N HIS A 189 -0.54 -7.15 4.14
CA HIS A 189 0.25 -7.88 5.14
C HIS A 189 -0.19 -7.46 6.54
N ASP A 190 -0.90 -8.36 7.22
CA ASP A 190 -1.57 -8.09 8.50
C ASP A 190 -0.79 -8.69 9.67
N SER A 191 -0.85 -8.00 10.82
CA SER A 191 -0.07 -8.34 12.02
C SER A 191 -0.71 -9.44 12.86
N ASP A 192 0.11 -10.14 13.64
CA ASP A 192 -0.35 -11.10 14.64
C ASP A 192 -0.75 -10.41 15.95
N MET A 193 -1.11 -11.21 16.96
CA MET A 193 -1.13 -10.79 18.36
C MET A 193 -0.12 -11.66 19.11
N GLU A 194 1.09 -11.14 19.36
CA GLU A 194 2.21 -11.94 19.86
C GLU A 194 1.92 -12.53 21.26
N SER A 195 1.04 -11.91 22.05
CA SER A 195 0.60 -12.44 23.34
C SER A 195 -0.29 -13.68 23.24
N ASP A 196 -0.86 -13.95 22.05
CA ASP A 196 -1.74 -15.09 21.81
C ASP A 196 -0.98 -16.33 21.29
N ILE A 197 0.34 -16.27 21.12
CA ILE A 197 1.15 -17.43 20.68
C ILE A 197 0.83 -18.66 21.55
N ASP A 198 0.74 -19.82 20.91
CA ASP A 198 0.36 -21.12 21.49
C ASP A 198 -1.09 -21.24 21.99
N THR A 199 -1.93 -20.22 21.78
CA THR A 199 -3.37 -20.32 22.04
C THR A 199 -4.14 -20.85 20.82
N ALA A 200 -5.37 -21.34 21.04
CA ALA A 200 -6.23 -21.85 19.97
C ALA A 200 -6.78 -20.76 19.04
N TRP A 201 -6.66 -19.48 19.41
CA TRP A 201 -7.11 -18.32 18.64
C TRP A 201 -5.96 -17.50 18.06
N TYR A 202 -4.71 -17.97 18.19
CA TYR A 202 -3.56 -17.30 17.60
C TYR A 202 -3.75 -17.15 16.09
N ARG A 203 -3.47 -15.94 15.59
CA ARG A 203 -3.38 -15.64 14.18
C ARG A 203 -1.97 -15.14 13.90
N PRO A 204 -1.19 -15.81 13.04
CA PRO A 204 0.16 -15.36 12.70
C PRO A 204 0.12 -14.13 11.79
N THR A 205 1.28 -13.50 11.62
CA THR A 205 1.44 -12.42 10.66
C THR A 205 1.32 -13.01 9.27
N GLY A 206 0.52 -12.40 8.39
CA GLY A 206 0.16 -13.04 7.14
C GLY A 206 -0.14 -12.12 5.98
N LEU A 207 0.18 -12.59 4.77
CA LEU A 207 -0.25 -11.97 3.53
C LEU A 207 -1.65 -12.46 3.18
N TYR A 208 -2.52 -11.53 2.81
CA TYR A 208 -3.89 -11.79 2.38
C TYR A 208 -4.13 -11.26 0.96
N ASP A 209 -4.85 -12.02 0.15
CA ASP A 209 -5.44 -11.57 -1.10
C ASP A 209 -6.83 -10.99 -0.81
N ILE A 210 -6.95 -9.67 -0.93
CA ILE A 210 -8.13 -8.90 -0.55
C ILE A 210 -9.17 -8.94 -1.66
N THR A 211 -10.29 -9.60 -1.36
CA THR A 211 -11.46 -9.66 -2.24
C THR A 211 -12.57 -8.78 -1.69
N GLU A 212 -13.35 -8.15 -2.59
CA GLU A 212 -14.54 -7.40 -2.20
C GLU A 212 -15.55 -8.30 -1.43
N ALA A 213 -16.21 -7.72 -0.42
CA ALA A 213 -17.01 -8.40 0.61
C ALA A 213 -16.23 -9.42 1.48
N GLY A 214 -14.90 -9.45 1.41
CA GLY A 214 -14.08 -10.37 2.18
C GLY A 214 -14.11 -10.11 3.69
N GLU A 215 -14.17 -11.19 4.48
CA GLU A 215 -14.05 -11.21 5.94
C GLU A 215 -12.89 -12.13 6.34
N TYR A 216 -11.89 -11.56 7.03
CA TYR A 216 -10.65 -12.23 7.39
C TYR A 216 -10.60 -12.71 8.85
N GLY A 217 -11.69 -12.52 9.60
CA GLY A 217 -11.96 -13.21 10.84
C GLY A 217 -11.48 -12.53 12.12
N TRP A 218 -11.03 -11.26 12.07
CA TRP A 218 -10.50 -10.59 13.26
C TRP A 218 -11.58 -10.20 14.24
N ARG A 219 -11.42 -10.58 15.51
CA ARG A 219 -12.28 -10.15 16.63
C ARG A 219 -11.42 -9.78 17.84
N SER A 220 -11.98 -9.14 18.86
CA SER A 220 -11.23 -8.84 20.08
C SER A 220 -11.09 -10.09 20.98
N GLY A 221 -9.94 -10.19 21.66
CA GLY A 221 -9.63 -11.30 22.56
C GLY A 221 -9.67 -12.67 21.87
N TRP A 222 -10.21 -13.66 22.58
CA TRP A 222 -10.28 -15.06 22.14
C TRP A 222 -11.24 -15.35 20.98
N ALA A 223 -12.03 -14.37 20.52
CA ALA A 223 -13.13 -14.59 19.58
C ALA A 223 -12.69 -14.63 18.11
N GLN A 224 -11.39 -14.70 17.83
CA GLN A 224 -10.85 -14.80 16.46
C GLN A 224 -11.53 -15.94 15.72
N TRP A 225 -11.96 -15.70 14.49
CA TRP A 225 -12.55 -16.76 13.68
C TRP A 225 -11.45 -17.75 13.25
N PRO A 226 -11.59 -19.04 13.56
CA PRO A 226 -10.67 -20.07 13.09
C PRO A 226 -10.64 -20.16 11.57
N GLU A 227 -9.51 -20.60 11.01
CA GLU A 227 -9.31 -20.64 9.54
C GLU A 227 -10.22 -21.64 8.83
N TYR A 228 -10.69 -22.66 9.55
CA TYR A 228 -11.63 -23.65 9.00
C TYR A 228 -13.08 -23.14 8.92
N TYR A 229 -13.37 -21.90 9.35
CA TYR A 229 -14.69 -21.30 9.18
C TYR A 229 -14.94 -20.97 7.71
N VAL A 230 -16.07 -21.43 7.17
CA VAL A 230 -16.40 -21.29 5.74
C VAL A 230 -16.57 -19.82 5.32
N ASP A 231 -17.02 -18.98 6.25
CA ASP A 231 -17.24 -17.54 6.03
C ASP A 231 -15.97 -16.70 6.25
N ARG A 232 -14.84 -17.32 6.64
CA ARG A 232 -13.54 -16.65 6.76
C ARG A 232 -12.72 -16.92 5.51
N LEU A 233 -12.27 -15.86 4.84
CA LEU A 233 -11.30 -16.02 3.76
C LEU A 233 -9.91 -16.37 4.32
N PRO A 234 -9.20 -17.33 3.69
CA PRO A 234 -7.94 -17.85 4.21
C PRO A 234 -6.80 -16.84 4.03
N MET A 235 -5.74 -17.06 4.79
CA MET A 235 -4.47 -16.37 4.58
C MET A 235 -3.78 -16.94 3.34
N LEU A 236 -3.17 -16.09 2.52
CA LEU A 236 -2.42 -16.54 1.33
C LEU A 236 -1.06 -17.11 1.71
N LEU A 237 -0.40 -16.50 2.70
CA LEU A 237 0.91 -16.92 3.19
C LEU A 237 1.11 -16.52 4.65
N ASP A 238 1.46 -17.49 5.49
CA ASP A 238 2.00 -17.26 6.84
C ASP A 238 3.46 -16.78 6.73
N THR A 239 3.76 -15.65 7.37
CA THR A 239 5.08 -15.02 7.37
C THR A 239 5.83 -15.18 8.70
N GLY A 240 5.23 -15.92 9.65
CA GLY A 240 5.71 -16.15 11.00
C GLY A 240 5.40 -14.97 11.93
N ARG A 241 6.20 -14.84 12.98
CA ARG A 241 6.19 -13.64 13.84
C ARG A 241 6.82 -12.47 13.09
N GLY A 242 6.29 -11.27 13.30
CA GLY A 242 6.84 -10.05 12.71
C GLY A 242 6.00 -8.83 13.02
N SER A 243 6.39 -7.70 12.44
CA SER A 243 5.62 -6.46 12.52
C SER A 243 5.55 -5.84 11.12
N PRO A 244 4.50 -6.15 10.34
CA PRO A 244 4.29 -5.60 9.00
C PRO A 244 4.23 -4.08 9.00
N THR A 245 4.93 -3.42 8.08
CA THR A 245 4.90 -1.95 7.99
C THR A 245 4.76 -1.36 6.60
N GLY A 246 5.13 -2.09 5.53
CA GLY A 246 5.11 -1.56 4.17
C GLY A 246 5.11 -2.67 3.14
N ALA A 247 4.53 -2.40 1.96
CA ALA A 247 4.44 -3.37 0.89
C ALA A 247 4.55 -2.71 -0.50
N VAL A 248 5.28 -3.33 -1.42
CA VAL A 248 5.27 -2.92 -2.83
C VAL A 248 5.27 -4.12 -3.76
N CYS A 249 4.50 -4.05 -4.85
CA CYS A 249 4.57 -5.02 -5.94
C CYS A 249 5.62 -4.56 -6.95
N TYR A 250 6.58 -5.42 -7.27
CA TYR A 250 7.66 -5.09 -8.20
C TYR A 250 7.29 -5.45 -9.64
N ASP A 251 6.78 -4.47 -10.35
CA ASP A 251 6.41 -4.48 -11.77
C ASP A 251 7.43 -3.70 -12.62
N HIS A 252 8.69 -3.73 -12.18
CA HIS A 252 9.82 -3.21 -12.93
C HIS A 252 10.68 -4.36 -13.46
N PHE A 253 11.44 -4.11 -14.51
CA PHE A 253 12.26 -5.12 -15.17
C PHE A 253 13.75 -5.12 -14.75
N ARG A 254 14.15 -4.28 -13.79
CA ARG A 254 15.59 -4.05 -13.49
C ARG A 254 16.19 -5.13 -12.62
N PHE A 255 15.43 -5.68 -11.67
CA PHE A 255 15.84 -6.85 -10.91
C PHE A 255 15.76 -8.11 -11.78
N PRO A 256 16.43 -9.21 -11.37
CA PRO A 256 16.27 -10.51 -12.03
C PRO A 256 14.81 -10.94 -12.16
N VAL A 257 14.48 -11.64 -13.25
CA VAL A 257 13.12 -12.07 -13.63
C VAL A 257 12.36 -12.77 -12.48
N ARG A 258 13.07 -13.45 -11.57
CA ARG A 258 12.45 -14.11 -10.40
C ARG A 258 11.75 -13.16 -9.42
N TYR A 259 12.01 -11.85 -9.50
CA TYR A 259 11.39 -10.80 -8.71
C TYR A 259 10.33 -10.00 -9.47
N HIS A 260 10.15 -10.25 -10.77
CA HIS A 260 9.09 -9.58 -11.54
C HIS A 260 7.74 -10.09 -11.04
N ASN A 261 6.83 -9.16 -10.75
CA ASN A 261 5.55 -9.39 -10.09
C ASN A 261 5.65 -10.00 -8.67
N ALA A 262 6.80 -9.86 -8.00
CA ALA A 262 6.93 -10.23 -6.59
C ALA A 262 6.40 -9.11 -5.69
N VAL A 263 5.78 -9.49 -4.57
CA VAL A 263 5.39 -8.56 -3.51
C VAL A 263 6.52 -8.50 -2.49
N PHE A 264 7.11 -7.33 -2.29
CA PHE A 264 8.07 -7.10 -1.22
C PHE A 264 7.34 -6.61 0.03
N LEU A 265 7.64 -7.21 1.18
CA LEU A 265 7.01 -6.91 2.46
C LEU A 265 8.07 -6.49 3.48
N ALA A 266 7.89 -5.33 4.12
CA ALA A 266 8.71 -4.88 5.23
C ALA A 266 8.25 -5.49 6.55
N ASP A 267 9.23 -5.88 7.36
CA ASP A 267 9.02 -6.43 8.70
C ASP A 267 9.95 -5.72 9.69
N TRP A 268 9.36 -4.86 10.50
CA TRP A 268 10.06 -3.94 11.39
C TRP A 268 10.75 -4.65 12.56
N SER A 269 10.06 -5.60 13.20
CA SER A 269 10.58 -6.28 14.40
C SER A 269 11.62 -7.35 14.07
N GLU A 270 11.46 -8.07 12.96
CA GLU A 270 12.46 -9.04 12.49
C GLU A 270 13.61 -8.41 11.69
N GLY A 271 13.49 -7.13 11.38
CA GLY A 271 14.49 -6.34 10.68
C GLY A 271 14.83 -6.88 9.29
N ARG A 272 13.79 -7.14 8.47
CA ARG A 272 13.92 -7.80 7.17
C ARG A 272 12.95 -7.27 6.14
N ILE A 273 13.27 -7.56 4.88
CA ILE A 273 12.35 -7.46 3.74
C ILE A 273 12.15 -8.88 3.21
N LEU A 274 10.90 -9.31 3.06
CA LEU A 274 10.55 -10.56 2.40
C LEU A 274 10.27 -10.29 0.92
N ALA A 275 10.73 -11.17 0.02
CA ALA A 275 10.23 -11.20 -1.36
C ALA A 275 9.23 -12.36 -1.47
N VAL A 276 7.98 -12.05 -1.78
CA VAL A 276 6.91 -13.03 -1.97
C VAL A 276 6.69 -13.25 -3.45
N ARG A 277 6.91 -14.49 -3.90
CA ARG A 277 6.61 -14.89 -5.28
C ARG A 277 5.18 -15.41 -5.34
N LEU A 278 4.38 -14.77 -6.18
CA LEU A 278 3.01 -15.17 -6.47
C LEU A 278 2.99 -16.15 -7.65
N LYS A 279 2.22 -17.23 -7.52
CA LYS A 279 1.95 -18.18 -8.60
C LYS A 279 0.44 -18.32 -8.78
N PRO A 280 -0.11 -17.95 -9.95
CA PRO A 280 -1.55 -18.08 -10.23
C PRO A 280 -2.05 -19.50 -9.96
N ASN A 281 -3.19 -19.60 -9.27
CA ASN A 281 -3.87 -20.84 -8.96
C ASN A 281 -5.39 -20.63 -8.91
N GLY A 282 -6.10 -21.01 -9.98
CA GLY A 282 -7.53 -20.74 -10.11
C GLY A 282 -7.81 -19.24 -10.18
N ALA A 283 -8.70 -18.75 -9.32
CA ALA A 283 -9.08 -17.33 -9.24
C ALA A 283 -8.15 -16.49 -8.36
N GLY A 284 -7.15 -17.10 -7.70
CA GLY A 284 -6.20 -16.41 -6.82
C GLY A 284 -4.78 -16.93 -7.01
N TYR A 285 -4.02 -17.02 -5.91
CA TYR A 285 -2.60 -17.38 -5.94
C TYR A 285 -2.24 -18.47 -4.94
N THR A 286 -1.10 -19.08 -5.20
CA THR A 286 -0.25 -19.67 -4.16
C THR A 286 0.98 -18.78 -4.00
N ALA A 287 1.57 -18.74 -2.81
CA ALA A 287 2.68 -17.85 -2.51
C ALA A 287 3.78 -18.56 -1.73
N GLU A 288 5.02 -18.17 -1.99
CA GLU A 288 6.20 -18.56 -1.23
C GLU A 288 7.04 -17.31 -0.99
N SER A 289 7.62 -17.18 0.21
CA SER A 289 8.53 -16.07 0.54
C SER A 289 9.97 -16.53 0.71
N GLU A 290 10.89 -15.62 0.39
CA GLU A 290 12.29 -15.69 0.81
C GLU A 290 12.69 -14.41 1.54
N VAL A 291 13.66 -14.49 2.44
CA VAL A 291 14.28 -13.30 3.02
C VAL A 291 15.11 -12.63 1.94
N PHE A 292 14.69 -11.45 1.49
CA PHE A 292 15.39 -10.67 0.48
C PHE A 292 16.59 -9.94 1.07
N VAL A 293 16.36 -9.21 2.17
CA VAL A 293 17.36 -8.49 2.94
C VAL A 293 17.05 -8.66 4.42
N LYS A 294 18.08 -8.79 5.25
CA LYS A 294 17.97 -8.80 6.71
C LYS A 294 19.15 -8.06 7.32
N GLY A 295 18.91 -7.35 8.42
CA GLY A 295 19.95 -6.72 9.22
C GLY A 295 19.65 -6.77 10.71
N GLN A 296 20.59 -6.29 11.53
CA GLN A 296 20.51 -6.32 13.00
C GLN A 296 21.07 -5.01 13.60
N PRO A 297 20.23 -4.02 13.97
CA PRO A 297 18.82 -3.88 13.59
C PRO A 297 18.66 -3.30 12.18
N LEU A 298 17.59 -3.68 11.49
CA LEU A 298 17.16 -3.08 10.22
C LEU A 298 15.65 -2.88 10.27
N ASN A 299 15.21 -2.00 11.15
CA ASN A 299 13.82 -1.66 11.44
C ASN A 299 13.16 -0.96 10.24
N VAL A 300 12.86 -1.73 9.18
CA VAL A 300 12.23 -1.25 7.95
C VAL A 300 10.83 -0.75 8.28
N CYS A 301 10.53 0.49 7.91
CA CYS A 301 9.22 1.11 8.11
C CYS A 301 8.39 1.13 6.85
N ASP A 302 9.02 1.26 5.68
CA ASP A 302 8.29 1.29 4.40
C ASP A 302 9.24 1.05 3.22
N LEU A 303 8.70 0.77 2.04
CA LEU A 303 9.45 0.58 0.80
C LEU A 303 8.67 0.98 -0.46
N ASP A 304 9.39 1.43 -1.49
CA ASP A 304 8.81 1.79 -2.79
C ASP A 304 9.84 1.53 -3.92
N VAL A 305 9.37 1.51 -5.17
CA VAL A 305 10.20 1.31 -6.37
C VAL A 305 10.45 2.65 -7.07
N GLY A 306 11.72 3.03 -7.19
CA GLY A 306 12.11 4.27 -7.85
C GLY A 306 12.07 4.18 -9.38
N PRO A 307 12.15 5.32 -10.09
CA PRO A 307 12.18 5.37 -11.56
C PRO A 307 13.35 4.61 -12.20
N ASP A 308 14.42 4.39 -11.44
CA ASP A 308 15.58 3.60 -11.84
C ASP A 308 15.36 2.09 -11.71
N GLY A 309 14.21 1.67 -11.20
CA GLY A 309 13.82 0.29 -10.92
C GLY A 309 14.52 -0.33 -9.72
N ALA A 310 15.19 0.47 -8.88
CA ALA A 310 15.73 0.03 -7.61
C ALA A 310 14.63 -0.02 -6.54
N LEU A 311 14.84 -0.87 -5.52
CA LEU A 311 13.99 -0.93 -4.34
C LEU A 311 14.54 0.05 -3.30
N TYR A 312 13.74 1.02 -2.90
CA TYR A 312 14.08 1.96 -1.84
C TYR A 312 13.30 1.58 -0.59
N PHE A 313 13.93 1.69 0.57
CA PHE A 313 13.25 1.45 1.83
C PHE A 313 13.71 2.45 2.88
N CYS A 314 12.83 2.79 3.83
CA CYS A 314 13.19 3.61 4.97
C CYS A 314 13.24 2.79 6.26
N THR A 315 14.07 3.21 7.20
CA THR A 315 14.11 2.68 8.56
C THR A 315 13.70 3.76 9.57
N GLY A 316 13.31 3.35 10.78
CA GLY A 316 13.00 4.28 11.88
C GLY A 316 11.92 3.77 12.82
N GLY A 317 11.15 4.71 13.38
CA GLY A 317 10.05 4.42 14.30
C GLY A 317 10.49 4.21 15.75
N ARG A 318 9.58 4.48 16.69
CA ARG A 318 9.80 4.38 18.14
C ARG A 318 11.02 5.19 18.61
N GLY A 319 11.26 6.35 17.99
CA GLY A 319 12.35 7.27 18.32
C GLY A 319 13.75 6.80 17.91
N THR A 320 13.86 5.74 17.10
CA THR A 320 15.14 5.28 16.56
C THR A 320 15.63 6.16 15.40
N GLY A 321 16.92 6.08 15.08
CA GLY A 321 17.48 6.78 13.92
C GLY A 321 16.86 6.28 12.62
N GLY A 322 16.43 7.23 11.78
CA GLY A 322 15.86 6.92 10.46
C GLY A 322 16.85 7.11 9.32
N GLY A 323 16.56 6.50 8.18
CA GLY A 323 17.35 6.63 6.96
C GLY A 323 16.59 6.09 5.75
N VAL A 324 17.01 6.47 4.55
CA VAL A 324 16.53 5.91 3.29
C VAL A 324 17.68 5.17 2.62
N TYR A 325 17.40 3.94 2.20
CA TYR A 325 18.37 3.03 1.61
C TYR A 325 17.88 2.62 0.22
N ARG A 326 18.83 2.32 -0.67
CA ARG A 326 18.59 1.90 -2.04
C ARG A 326 19.24 0.56 -2.29
N ILE A 327 18.47 -0.38 -2.84
CA ILE A 327 18.95 -1.68 -3.30
C ILE A 327 18.81 -1.72 -4.82
N GLN A 328 19.95 -1.82 -5.50
CA GLN A 328 20.00 -1.92 -6.96
C GLN A 328 20.61 -3.25 -7.42
N TRP A 329 20.12 -3.75 -8.55
CA TRP A 329 20.77 -4.85 -9.26
C TRP A 329 21.91 -4.32 -10.12
N THR A 330 23.11 -4.89 -9.96
CA THR A 330 24.32 -4.47 -10.69
C THR A 330 24.65 -5.36 -11.89
N GLY A 331 23.85 -6.41 -12.14
CA GLY A 331 24.03 -7.27 -13.31
C GLY A 331 23.43 -6.69 -14.59
N ALA A 332 23.70 -7.34 -15.72
CA ALA A 332 23.23 -6.90 -17.03
C ALA A 332 21.72 -7.10 -17.20
N VAL A 333 21.04 -6.06 -17.69
CA VAL A 333 19.67 -6.13 -18.17
C VAL A 333 19.73 -6.15 -19.70
N PRO A 334 19.23 -7.19 -20.39
CA PRO A 334 19.25 -7.25 -21.84
C PRO A 334 18.53 -6.04 -22.48
N ASP A 335 19.13 -5.42 -23.50
CA ASP A 335 18.60 -4.20 -24.16
C ASP A 335 17.15 -4.37 -24.62
N ARG A 336 16.78 -5.57 -25.09
CA ARG A 336 15.41 -5.89 -25.53
C ARG A 336 14.36 -5.71 -24.42
N ILE A 337 14.75 -5.85 -23.16
CA ILE A 337 13.87 -5.72 -22.01
C ILE A 337 13.71 -4.24 -21.65
N GLY A 338 14.80 -3.46 -21.71
CA GLY A 338 14.76 -2.01 -21.47
C GLY A 338 14.13 -1.19 -22.60
N ASN A 339 13.99 -1.77 -23.80
CA ASN A 339 13.39 -1.09 -24.94
C ASN A 339 11.86 -1.12 -24.89
N LEU A 340 11.27 -0.05 -24.36
CA LEU A 340 9.82 0.14 -24.28
C LEU A 340 9.14 0.39 -25.65
N GLY A 341 9.92 0.58 -26.71
CA GLY A 341 9.40 0.94 -28.03
C GLY A 341 9.01 2.42 -28.14
N THR A 342 8.14 2.74 -29.11
CA THR A 342 7.72 4.11 -29.43
C THR A 342 6.20 4.22 -29.49
N GLY A 343 5.69 5.46 -29.38
CA GLY A 343 4.25 5.73 -29.40
C GLY A 343 3.51 4.96 -28.29
N VAL A 344 2.38 4.34 -28.64
CA VAL A 344 1.52 3.64 -27.66
C VAL A 344 2.23 2.46 -26.98
N ALA A 345 3.21 1.83 -27.66
CA ALA A 345 3.97 0.73 -27.06
C ALA A 345 4.74 1.19 -25.82
N ARG A 346 5.27 2.43 -25.82
CA ARG A 346 5.99 3.01 -24.68
C ARG A 346 5.07 3.13 -23.45
N ALA A 347 3.81 3.51 -23.65
CA ALA A 347 2.83 3.61 -22.56
C ALA A 347 2.43 2.24 -22.01
N ILE A 348 2.11 1.27 -22.87
CA ILE A 348 1.62 -0.05 -22.44
C ILE A 348 2.73 -0.88 -21.77
N ARG A 349 3.98 -0.66 -22.19
CA ARG A 349 5.16 -1.33 -21.60
C ARG A 349 5.78 -0.56 -20.44
N GLN A 350 5.26 0.62 -20.09
CA GLN A 350 5.76 1.43 -18.98
C GLN A 350 5.83 0.56 -17.71
N PRO A 351 6.99 0.38 -17.07
CA PRO A 351 7.07 -0.35 -15.81
C PRO A 351 6.40 0.43 -14.69
N GLN A 352 5.99 -0.30 -13.66
CA GLN A 352 5.56 0.29 -12.39
C GLN A 352 4.44 1.34 -12.55
N ILE A 353 3.44 1.02 -13.36
CA ILE A 353 2.36 1.96 -13.75
C ILE A 353 1.53 2.48 -12.56
N SER A 354 1.53 1.74 -11.45
CA SER A 354 0.91 2.15 -10.18
C SER A 354 1.67 3.25 -9.43
N SER A 355 2.91 3.56 -9.82
CA SER A 355 3.68 4.68 -9.25
C SER A 355 3.28 6.02 -9.87
N ALA A 356 3.52 7.13 -9.14
CA ALA A 356 3.22 8.46 -9.66
C ALA A 356 4.09 8.82 -10.88
N TRP A 357 5.38 8.51 -10.83
CA TRP A 357 6.31 8.72 -11.95
C TRP A 357 5.94 7.84 -13.17
N GLY A 358 5.52 6.60 -12.96
CA GLY A 358 5.07 5.71 -14.04
C GLY A 358 3.82 6.26 -14.75
N ARG A 359 2.85 6.78 -13.99
CA ARG A 359 1.68 7.47 -14.56
C ARG A 359 2.07 8.73 -15.33
N GLN A 360 3.05 9.50 -14.83
CA GLN A 360 3.54 10.71 -15.50
C GLN A 360 4.18 10.40 -16.86
N GLU A 361 4.94 9.31 -16.97
CA GLU A 361 5.48 8.84 -18.25
C GLU A 361 4.38 8.49 -19.26
N VAL A 362 3.32 7.81 -18.81
CA VAL A 362 2.15 7.53 -19.67
C VAL A 362 1.41 8.80 -20.06
N ALA A 363 1.26 9.76 -19.14
CA ALA A 363 0.66 11.06 -19.45
C ALA A 363 1.47 11.83 -20.51
N ALA A 364 2.81 11.75 -20.48
CA ALA A 364 3.68 12.33 -21.50
C ALA A 364 3.48 11.66 -22.87
N VAL A 365 3.43 10.32 -22.94
CA VAL A 365 3.11 9.59 -24.18
C VAL A 365 1.74 10.00 -24.73
N LYS A 366 0.73 10.11 -23.86
CA LYS A 366 -0.61 10.55 -24.24
C LYS A 366 -0.61 11.95 -24.85
N ASN A 367 0.16 12.88 -24.27
CA ASN A 367 0.30 14.23 -24.80
C ASN A 367 1.04 14.24 -26.16
N GLU A 368 2.09 13.44 -26.33
CA GLU A 368 2.82 13.29 -27.60
C GLU A 368 1.92 12.75 -28.73
N LEU A 369 1.07 11.77 -28.44
CA LEU A 369 0.17 11.15 -29.42
C LEU A 369 -1.06 12.01 -29.75
N GLY A 370 -1.44 12.92 -28.85
CA GLY A 370 -2.58 13.82 -29.02
C GLY A 370 -3.86 13.07 -29.42
N ASN A 371 -4.43 13.43 -30.57
CA ASN A 371 -5.69 12.86 -31.06
C ASN A 371 -5.61 11.37 -31.43
N GLN A 372 -4.41 10.82 -31.64
CA GLN A 372 -4.23 9.40 -31.98
C GLN A 372 -4.30 8.48 -30.76
N TRP A 373 -4.16 9.02 -29.54
CA TRP A 373 -4.12 8.24 -28.31
C TRP A 373 -5.31 7.27 -28.19
N ALA A 374 -6.53 7.78 -28.35
CA ALA A 374 -7.74 7.00 -28.12
C ALA A 374 -7.86 5.82 -29.09
N GLU A 375 -7.58 6.04 -30.37
CA GLU A 375 -7.61 5.00 -31.41
C GLU A 375 -6.53 3.95 -31.17
N LEU A 376 -5.31 4.37 -30.84
CA LEU A 376 -4.19 3.45 -30.62
C LEU A 376 -4.39 2.58 -29.37
N VAL A 377 -4.85 3.16 -28.26
CA VAL A 377 -5.16 2.39 -27.03
C VAL A 377 -6.29 1.40 -27.27
N ALA A 378 -7.35 1.82 -27.98
CA ALA A 378 -8.42 0.90 -28.39
C ALA A 378 -7.89 -0.24 -29.28
N GLY A 379 -7.00 0.08 -30.22
CA GLY A 379 -6.33 -0.90 -31.06
C GLY A 379 -5.52 -1.92 -30.24
N VAL A 380 -4.84 -1.47 -29.16
CA VAL A 380 -4.15 -2.37 -28.24
C VAL A 380 -5.13 -3.32 -27.56
N ALA A 381 -6.20 -2.79 -26.98
CA ALA A 381 -7.18 -3.55 -26.22
C ALA A 381 -7.95 -4.58 -27.08
N TYR A 382 -8.28 -4.23 -28.32
CA TYR A 382 -9.10 -5.07 -29.20
C TYR A 382 -8.32 -6.04 -30.08
N SER A 383 -7.01 -5.81 -30.29
CA SER A 383 -6.22 -6.72 -31.10
C SER A 383 -5.92 -8.03 -30.35
N ASN A 384 -6.23 -9.15 -31.00
CA ASN A 384 -5.85 -10.49 -30.51
C ASN A 384 -4.36 -10.80 -30.72
N ASP A 385 -3.64 -9.96 -31.46
CA ASP A 385 -2.19 -10.11 -31.63
C ASP A 385 -1.43 -9.69 -30.36
N ASN A 386 -2.06 -8.90 -29.49
CA ASN A 386 -1.49 -8.50 -28.21
C ASN A 386 -1.75 -9.57 -27.14
N PRO A 387 -0.72 -9.98 -26.38
CA PRO A 387 -0.88 -10.75 -25.16
C PRO A 387 -1.92 -10.15 -24.21
N SER A 388 -2.68 -11.00 -23.51
CA SER A 388 -3.76 -10.56 -22.62
C SER A 388 -3.33 -9.51 -21.60
N HIS A 389 -2.14 -9.67 -21.01
CA HIS A 389 -1.59 -8.75 -20.01
C HIS A 389 -1.35 -7.33 -20.54
N TYR A 390 -1.16 -7.13 -21.84
CA TYR A 390 -1.06 -5.78 -22.42
C TYR A 390 -2.43 -5.15 -22.72
N ARG A 391 -3.50 -5.95 -22.73
CA ARG A 391 -4.86 -5.49 -23.04
C ARG A 391 -5.64 -5.10 -21.79
N THR A 392 -5.22 -5.60 -20.62
CA THR A 392 -5.90 -5.40 -19.34
C THR A 392 -5.19 -4.40 -18.42
N ARG A 393 -4.04 -3.88 -18.85
CA ARG A 393 -3.17 -2.99 -18.07
C ARG A 393 -3.48 -1.52 -18.32
#